data_AF-K9YH31-F1
#
_entry.id   AF-K9YH31-F1
#
_cell.length_a   1.000
_cell.length_b   1.000
_cell.length_c   1.000
_cell.angle_alpha   90.00
_cell.angle_beta   90.00
_cell.angle_gamma   90.00
#
_symmetry.space_group_name_H-M   'P 1'
#
loop_
_entity.id
_entity.type
_entity.pdbx_description
1 polymer ?
#
loop_
_entity_poly.entity_id
_entity_poly.type
_entity_poly.pdbx_seq_one_letter_code
_entity_poly.pdbx_strand_id
1 'polypeptide(L)'
;MSSQPEKIKPKININESAIKGQPEKSLAKRKKETPVTDRQWGGTNQFPHQPFPKPQTPSKMSKSAPVIQREIRRILPKLRPEQRREIADELIAKLQEKGIDQQRIKQNLSLTTINPQAMNTEQISQVVTFAYQHDPEAFEAVLTKPKVVQFLSNPILSAIVGIMAAKWLKQ
;
A
#
# COMPACT_ATOMS: atom_id res chain seq x y z
N MET A 1 -12.20 45.69 39.03
CA MET A 1 -11.36 44.50 39.24
C MET A 1 -11.27 43.80 37.90
N SER A 2 -10.11 43.92 37.25
CA SER A 2 -9.85 43.52 35.87
C SER A 2 -8.93 42.30 35.91
N SER A 3 -9.28 41.21 35.25
CA SER A 3 -8.39 40.05 35.05
C SER A 3 -8.82 39.32 33.79
N GLN A 4 -8.14 39.64 32.68
CA GLN A 4 -8.10 38.82 31.47
C GLN A 4 -6.94 37.82 31.58
N PRO A 5 -7.12 36.54 31.21
CA PRO A 5 -6.00 35.63 31.03
C PRO A 5 -5.41 35.70 29.59
N GLU A 6 -4.13 36.10 29.56
CA GLU A 6 -2.99 35.62 28.77
C GLU A 6 -3.21 34.97 27.38
N LYS A 7 -2.73 35.66 26.33
CA LYS A 7 -2.49 35.11 24.98
C LYS A 7 -1.05 34.62 24.86
N ILE A 8 -0.86 33.32 24.61
CA ILE A 8 0.43 32.72 24.24
C ILE A 8 0.45 32.47 22.72
N LYS A 9 1.47 32.99 22.02
CA LYS A 9 1.72 32.85 20.56
C LYS A 9 2.54 31.59 20.26
N PRO A 10 2.60 31.15 18.99
CA PRO A 10 3.83 31.41 18.18
C PRO A 10 3.50 31.83 16.73
N LYS A 11 3.86 33.03 16.27
CA LYS A 11 5.09 33.39 15.51
C LYS A 11 5.49 32.36 14.43
N ILE A 12 4.86 32.53 13.27
CA ILE A 12 5.27 31.97 11.98
C ILE A 12 6.56 32.67 11.56
N ASN A 13 7.63 31.90 11.30
CA ASN A 13 8.88 32.42 10.77
C ASN A 13 8.99 32.01 9.28
N ILE A 14 8.89 33.01 8.41
CA ILE A 14 9.07 32.92 6.97
C ILE A 14 10.46 33.49 6.70
N ASN A 15 11.41 32.68 6.28
CA ASN A 15 12.64 33.19 5.66
C ASN A 15 12.72 32.66 4.25
N GLU A 16 12.09 33.46 3.40
CA GLU A 16 12.48 33.72 2.02
C GLU A 16 13.94 34.22 2.01
N SER A 17 14.79 33.60 1.21
CA SER A 17 16.07 34.20 0.81
C SER A 17 16.39 33.74 -0.60
N ALA A 18 16.15 34.69 -1.49
CA ALA A 18 16.53 34.72 -2.88
C ALA A 18 18.03 34.49 -3.07
N ILE A 19 18.40 33.75 -4.12
CA ILE A 19 19.69 33.98 -4.79
C ILE A 19 19.44 34.05 -6.30
N LYS A 20 19.58 35.28 -6.80
CA LYS A 20 19.67 35.73 -8.18
C LYS A 20 21.13 35.58 -8.63
N GLY A 21 21.41 35.07 -9.83
CA GLY A 21 22.75 35.12 -10.41
C GLY A 21 23.03 34.20 -11.61
N GLN A 22 22.71 34.68 -12.82
CA GLN A 22 23.38 34.33 -14.08
C GLN A 22 24.89 34.73 -14.03
N PRO A 23 25.84 34.17 -14.82
CA PRO A 23 25.82 34.26 -16.30
C PRO A 23 26.41 33.09 -17.12
N GLU A 24 26.16 33.20 -18.42
CA GLU A 24 26.73 32.49 -19.56
C GLU A 24 28.21 32.14 -19.45
N LYS A 25 28.59 30.98 -20.02
CA LYS A 25 29.94 30.76 -20.58
C LYS A 25 29.84 30.14 -21.96
N SER A 26 29.92 31.02 -22.95
CA SER A 26 30.26 30.69 -24.33
C SER A 26 31.73 30.29 -24.46
N LEU A 27 31.96 29.21 -25.19
CA LEU A 27 32.98 29.03 -26.22
C LEU A 27 34.44 29.49 -25.94
N ALA A 28 35.33 28.54 -25.63
CA ALA A 28 36.76 28.71 -25.86
C ALA A 28 37.45 27.38 -26.30
N LYS A 29 37.78 27.37 -27.59
CA LYS A 29 38.87 26.69 -28.32
C LYS A 29 39.90 25.83 -27.54
N ARG A 30 40.02 24.58 -28.02
CA ARG A 30 41.20 24.00 -28.71
C ARG A 30 42.42 23.56 -27.86
N LYS A 31 42.74 22.27 -28.05
CA LYS A 31 44.05 21.65 -28.37
C LYS A 31 44.81 20.90 -27.24
N LYS A 32 45.09 19.63 -27.57
CA LYS A 32 46.33 18.83 -27.39
C LYS A 32 46.25 17.61 -26.44
N GLU A 33 46.31 16.45 -27.11
CA GLU A 33 47.32 15.39 -26.94
C GLU A 33 47.45 14.67 -25.58
N THR A 34 47.30 13.35 -25.64
CA THR A 34 47.56 12.32 -24.62
C THR A 34 49.01 12.32 -24.13
N PRO A 35 49.33 11.73 -22.95
CA PRO A 35 49.66 10.30 -22.92
C PRO A 35 49.16 9.53 -21.68
N VAL A 36 49.10 8.20 -21.85
CA VAL A 36 48.98 7.15 -20.84
C VAL A 36 49.91 7.37 -19.65
N THR A 37 49.41 7.17 -18.42
CA THR A 37 50.19 6.65 -17.29
C THR A 37 49.26 5.95 -16.29
N ASP A 38 49.57 4.68 -16.08
CA ASP A 38 49.11 3.78 -15.04
C ASP A 38 49.24 4.39 -13.63
N ARG A 39 48.15 4.46 -12.87
CA ARG A 39 48.15 4.61 -11.40
C ARG A 39 46.94 3.92 -10.78
N GLN A 40 47.15 2.66 -10.42
CA GLN A 40 46.93 2.12 -9.07
C GLN A 40 45.94 2.91 -8.18
N TRP A 41 44.68 2.47 -8.14
CA TRP A 41 43.70 2.91 -7.14
C TRP A 41 43.77 2.03 -5.90
N GLY A 42 44.62 2.42 -4.95
CA GLY A 42 44.44 2.10 -3.55
C GLY A 42 43.60 3.20 -2.90
N GLY A 43 42.37 2.87 -2.52
CA GLY A 43 41.45 3.83 -1.89
C GLY A 43 40.25 3.11 -1.31
N THR A 44 40.37 2.69 -0.06
CA THR A 44 39.30 2.10 0.76
C THR A 44 38.22 3.14 1.06
N ASN A 45 37.31 3.39 0.11
CA ASN A 45 36.01 3.96 0.44
C ASN A 45 35.08 2.81 0.81
N GLN A 46 35.11 2.48 2.10
CA GLN A 46 34.07 1.71 2.77
C GLN A 46 32.77 2.53 2.70
N PHE A 47 32.07 2.44 1.57
CA PHE A 47 30.64 2.73 1.56
C PHE A 47 29.99 1.66 2.43
N PRO A 48 29.22 2.02 3.48
CA PRO A 48 28.39 1.03 4.14
C PRO A 48 27.46 0.48 3.07
N HIS A 49 27.67 -0.77 2.66
CA HIS A 49 26.75 -1.52 1.85
C HIS A 49 25.47 -1.65 2.66
N GLN A 50 24.58 -0.64 2.56
CA GLN A 50 23.19 -0.85 2.90
C GLN A 50 22.73 -1.95 1.93
N PRO A 51 22.31 -3.13 2.44
CA PRO A 51 21.76 -4.14 1.56
C PRO A 51 20.58 -3.48 0.87
N PHE A 52 20.64 -3.37 -0.46
CA PHE A 52 19.48 -3.01 -1.27
C PHE A 52 18.28 -3.80 -0.71
N PRO A 53 17.15 -3.16 -0.38
CA PRO A 53 15.96 -3.92 -0.03
C PRO A 53 15.73 -4.88 -1.19
N LYS A 54 15.85 -6.18 -0.93
CA LYS A 54 15.64 -7.22 -1.94
C LYS A 54 14.32 -6.87 -2.64
N PRO A 55 14.26 -6.82 -3.98
CA PRO A 55 12.98 -6.71 -4.65
C PRO A 55 12.12 -7.83 -4.08
N GLN A 56 11.04 -7.46 -3.39
CA GLN A 56 10.11 -8.41 -2.80
C GLN A 56 9.62 -9.24 -3.97
N THR A 57 10.18 -10.44 -4.10
CA THR A 57 9.81 -11.35 -5.18
C THR A 57 8.31 -11.51 -5.10
N PRO A 58 7.55 -11.30 -6.19
CA PRO A 58 6.11 -11.47 -6.13
C PRO A 58 5.86 -12.90 -5.67
N SER A 59 5.37 -13.04 -4.42
CA SER A 59 4.87 -14.31 -3.91
C SER A 59 4.02 -14.94 -5.00
N LYS A 60 4.11 -16.27 -5.21
CA LYS A 60 3.35 -16.95 -6.29
C LYS A 60 1.85 -16.55 -6.32
N MET A 61 1.30 -16.13 -5.17
CA MET A 61 -0.04 -15.55 -5.01
C MET A 61 -0.29 -14.25 -5.79
N SER A 62 0.72 -13.36 -5.92
CA SER A 62 0.63 -12.07 -6.61
C SER A 62 0.36 -12.22 -8.13
N LYS A 63 0.88 -13.28 -8.76
CA LYS A 63 0.60 -13.60 -10.19
C LYS A 63 -0.87 -13.87 -10.46
N SER A 64 -1.60 -14.31 -9.44
CA SER A 64 -3.01 -14.69 -9.54
C SER A 64 -3.97 -13.63 -8.99
N ALA A 65 -3.43 -12.55 -8.43
CA ALA A 65 -4.21 -11.44 -7.90
C ALA A 65 -5.12 -10.76 -8.95
N PRO A 66 -4.73 -10.60 -10.23
CA PRO A 66 -5.63 -10.03 -11.24
C PRO A 66 -6.86 -10.90 -11.52
N VAL A 67 -6.70 -12.22 -11.46
CA VAL A 67 -7.80 -13.19 -11.66
C VAL A 67 -8.72 -13.15 -10.45
N ILE A 68 -8.16 -13.23 -9.24
CA ILE A 68 -8.92 -13.17 -7.98
C ILE A 68 -9.66 -11.84 -7.86
N GLN A 69 -9.02 -10.71 -8.16
CA GLN A 69 -9.65 -9.40 -8.18
C GLN A 69 -10.87 -9.37 -9.12
N ARG A 70 -10.75 -9.94 -10.33
CA ARG A 70 -11.86 -10.02 -11.29
C ARG A 70 -13.02 -10.85 -10.74
N GLU A 71 -12.73 -12.00 -10.13
CA GLU A 71 -13.75 -12.85 -9.53
C GLU A 71 -14.41 -12.17 -8.33
N ILE A 72 -13.63 -11.58 -7.41
CA ILE A 72 -14.15 -10.79 -6.29
C ILE A 72 -15.09 -9.69 -6.79
N ARG A 73 -14.67 -8.94 -7.82
CA ARG A 73 -15.46 -7.83 -8.37
C ARG A 73 -16.74 -8.31 -9.07
N ARG A 74 -16.73 -9.51 -9.66
CA ARG A 74 -17.91 -10.15 -10.25
C ARG A 74 -18.87 -10.68 -9.19
N ILE A 75 -18.34 -11.18 -8.07
CA ILE A 75 -19.12 -11.96 -7.11
C ILE A 75 -19.60 -11.12 -5.92
N LEU A 76 -18.80 -10.16 -5.42
CA LEU A 76 -19.20 -9.25 -4.33
C LEU A 76 -20.54 -8.53 -4.59
N PRO A 77 -20.85 -8.00 -5.79
CA PRO A 77 -22.14 -7.35 -6.04
C PRO A 77 -23.35 -8.27 -5.84
N LYS A 78 -23.15 -9.59 -5.95
CA LYS A 78 -24.19 -10.59 -5.75
C LYS A 78 -24.41 -10.95 -4.28
N LEU A 79 -23.50 -10.55 -3.39
CA LEU A 79 -23.66 -10.72 -1.94
C LEU A 79 -24.62 -9.66 -1.37
N ARG A 80 -25.26 -10.03 -0.27
CA ARG A 80 -26.10 -9.07 0.47
C ARG A 80 -25.24 -7.89 0.97
N PRO A 81 -25.78 -6.66 1.02
CA PRO A 81 -25.03 -5.49 1.46
C PRO A 81 -24.44 -5.67 2.86
N GLU A 82 -25.16 -6.31 3.78
CA GLU A 82 -24.70 -6.61 5.13
C GLU A 82 -23.49 -7.54 5.12
N GLN A 83 -23.51 -8.60 4.30
CA GLN A 83 -22.40 -9.55 4.17
C GLN A 83 -21.13 -8.88 3.63
N ARG A 84 -21.28 -8.00 2.64
CA ARG A 84 -20.14 -7.25 2.10
C ARG A 84 -19.51 -6.34 3.15
N ARG A 85 -20.34 -5.64 3.93
CA ARG A 85 -19.88 -4.74 4.99
C ARG A 85 -19.17 -5.50 6.10
N GLU A 86 -19.73 -6.64 6.50
CA GLU A 86 -19.12 -7.55 7.48
C GLU A 86 -17.74 -8.04 7.02
N ILE A 87 -17.61 -8.50 5.77
CA ILE A 87 -16.32 -8.92 5.23
C ILE A 87 -15.33 -7.74 5.20
N ALA A 88 -15.76 -6.55 4.80
CA ALA A 88 -14.90 -5.37 4.77
C ALA A 88 -14.42 -4.96 6.16
N ASP A 89 -15.33 -4.91 7.13
CA ASP A 89 -15.04 -4.57 8.53
C ASP A 89 -14.00 -5.52 9.13
N GLU A 90 -14.25 -6.82 8.99
CA GLU A 90 -13.39 -7.86 9.52
C GLU A 90 -12.00 -7.88 8.87
N LEU A 91 -11.92 -7.61 7.56
CA LEU A 91 -10.63 -7.49 6.86
C LEU A 91 -9.87 -6.26 7.31
N ILE A 92 -10.54 -5.11 7.42
CA ILE A 92 -9.91 -3.87 7.87
C ILE A 92 -9.39 -4.03 9.30
N ALA A 93 -10.14 -4.72 10.17
CA ALA A 93 -9.70 -5.05 11.53
C ALA A 93 -8.46 -5.98 11.51
N LYS A 94 -8.49 -7.07 10.72
CA LYS A 94 -7.36 -8.01 10.64
C LYS A 94 -6.09 -7.37 10.07
N LEU A 95 -6.23 -6.50 9.08
CA LEU A 95 -5.10 -5.75 8.51
C LEU A 95 -4.47 -4.81 9.56
N GLN A 96 -5.27 -4.18 10.43
CA GLN A 96 -4.77 -3.37 11.55
C GLN A 96 -4.03 -4.21 12.59
N GLU A 97 -4.55 -5.39 12.95
CA GLU A 97 -3.88 -6.31 13.87
C GLU A 97 -2.49 -6.71 13.37
N LYS A 98 -2.29 -6.72 12.04
CA LYS A 98 -1.02 -7.03 11.37
C LYS A 98 -0.12 -5.80 11.14
N GLY A 99 -0.51 -4.63 11.65
CA GLY A 99 0.26 -3.40 11.59
C GLY A 99 -0.02 -2.52 10.36
N ILE A 100 -1.06 -2.81 9.58
CA ILE A 100 -1.50 -1.96 8.47
C ILE A 100 -2.57 -0.99 8.97
N ASP A 101 -2.16 0.24 9.25
CA ASP A 101 -3.04 1.30 9.74
C ASP A 101 -4.17 1.68 8.75
N GLN A 102 -5.32 2.09 9.28
CA GLN A 102 -6.49 2.52 8.50
C GLN A 102 -6.17 3.64 7.50
N GLN A 103 -5.32 4.60 7.87
CA GLN A 103 -4.90 5.68 6.97
C GLN A 103 -4.09 5.14 5.80
N ARG A 104 -3.21 4.16 6.05
CA ARG A 104 -2.45 3.50 4.97
C ARG A 104 -3.35 2.73 4.04
N ILE A 105 -4.33 2.00 4.56
CA ILE A 105 -5.33 1.30 3.73
C ILE A 105 -6.08 2.32 2.87
N LYS A 106 -6.58 3.40 3.47
CA LYS A 106 -7.31 4.46 2.77
C LYS A 106 -6.47 5.10 1.65
N GLN A 107 -5.21 5.42 1.92
CA GLN A 107 -4.30 6.04 0.95
C GLN A 107 -3.93 5.09 -0.18
N ASN A 108 -3.52 3.85 0.15
CA ASN A 108 -3.09 2.85 -0.84
C ASN A 108 -4.22 2.50 -1.81
N LEU A 109 -5.45 2.45 -1.32
CA LEU A 109 -6.62 2.11 -2.12
C LEU A 109 -7.36 3.33 -2.68
N SER A 110 -6.89 4.55 -2.40
CA SER A 110 -7.56 5.81 -2.76
C SER A 110 -9.03 5.85 -2.34
N LEU A 111 -9.33 5.32 -1.15
CA LEU A 111 -10.69 5.20 -0.65
C LEU A 111 -11.18 6.54 -0.12
N THR A 112 -12.43 6.88 -0.43
CA THR A 112 -13.09 8.09 0.09
C THR A 112 -13.36 7.94 1.59
N THR A 113 -13.68 6.73 2.03
CA THR A 113 -13.98 6.37 3.43
C THR A 113 -13.40 5.02 3.78
N ILE A 114 -13.02 4.83 5.05
CA ILE A 114 -12.62 3.53 5.61
C ILE A 114 -13.76 2.88 6.40
N ASN A 115 -14.89 3.59 6.60
CA ASN A 115 -16.04 3.05 7.32
C ASN A 115 -16.78 2.04 6.43
N PRO A 116 -16.82 0.75 6.80
CA PRO A 116 -17.45 -0.30 6.00
C PRO A 116 -18.91 -0.03 5.66
N GLN A 117 -19.66 0.63 6.55
CA GLN A 117 -21.08 0.96 6.34
C GLN A 117 -21.30 1.96 5.19
N ALA A 118 -20.31 2.80 4.91
CA ALA A 118 -20.35 3.82 3.86
C ALA A 118 -19.58 3.40 2.59
N MET A 119 -18.97 2.21 2.56
CA MET A 119 -18.23 1.73 1.40
C MET A 119 -19.17 1.19 0.32
N ASN A 120 -18.86 1.50 -0.94
CA ASN A 120 -19.53 0.89 -2.08
C ASN A 120 -18.90 -0.47 -2.44
N THR A 121 -19.56 -1.23 -3.32
CA THR A 121 -19.09 -2.57 -3.72
C THR A 121 -17.68 -2.58 -4.32
N GLU A 122 -17.33 -1.56 -5.10
CA GLU A 122 -16.00 -1.46 -5.73
C GLU A 122 -14.91 -1.21 -4.69
N GLN A 123 -15.17 -0.31 -3.75
CA GLN A 123 -14.28 -0.01 -2.62
C GLN A 123 -14.07 -1.25 -1.74
N ILE A 124 -15.14 -2.02 -1.48
CA ILE A 124 -15.04 -3.30 -0.77
C ILE A 124 -14.22 -4.30 -1.60
N SER A 125 -14.42 -4.39 -2.91
CA SER A 125 -13.61 -5.23 -3.80
C SER A 125 -12.12 -4.88 -3.73
N GLN A 126 -11.78 -3.59 -3.64
CA GLN A 126 -10.41 -3.13 -3.46
C GLN A 126 -9.83 -3.57 -2.12
N VAL A 127 -10.58 -3.44 -1.01
CA VAL A 127 -10.14 -3.91 0.32
C VAL A 127 -9.88 -5.41 0.33
N VAL A 128 -10.81 -6.20 -0.21
CA VAL A 128 -10.71 -7.66 -0.29
C VAL A 128 -9.49 -8.05 -1.14
N THR A 129 -9.29 -7.39 -2.28
CA THR A 129 -8.11 -7.63 -3.14
C THR A 129 -6.81 -7.24 -2.45
N PHE A 130 -6.80 -6.10 -1.75
CA PHE A 130 -5.64 -5.62 -1.00
C PHE A 130 -5.27 -6.58 0.12
N ALA A 131 -6.25 -7.05 0.89
CA ALA A 131 -6.03 -8.06 1.92
C ALA A 131 -5.45 -9.33 1.31
N TYR A 132 -6.02 -9.83 0.21
CA TYR A 132 -5.50 -11.01 -0.48
C TYR A 132 -4.05 -10.84 -0.98
N GLN A 133 -3.68 -9.64 -1.44
CA GLN A 133 -2.33 -9.35 -1.95
C GLN A 133 -1.29 -9.15 -0.85
N HIS A 134 -1.66 -8.49 0.24
CA HIS A 134 -0.75 -8.09 1.31
C HIS A 134 -0.71 -9.07 2.47
N ASP A 135 -1.84 -9.64 2.84
CA ASP A 135 -1.97 -10.56 3.98
C ASP A 135 -3.01 -11.66 3.67
N PRO A 136 -2.60 -12.71 2.94
CA PRO A 136 -3.48 -13.83 2.62
C PRO A 136 -3.98 -14.58 3.87
N GLU A 137 -3.23 -14.54 4.99
CA GLU A 137 -3.65 -15.15 6.27
C GLU A 137 -4.81 -14.37 6.90
N ALA A 138 -4.77 -13.04 6.90
CA ALA A 138 -5.84 -12.17 7.36
C ALA A 138 -7.09 -12.41 6.51
N PHE A 139 -6.91 -12.53 5.20
CA PHE A 139 -7.99 -12.84 4.28
C PHE A 139 -8.64 -14.20 4.59
N GLU A 140 -7.84 -15.24 4.79
CA GLU A 140 -8.31 -16.58 5.21
C GLU A 140 -9.00 -16.55 6.57
N ALA A 141 -8.39 -15.87 7.53
CA ALA A 141 -8.92 -15.76 8.89
C ALA A 141 -10.32 -15.15 8.88
N VAL A 142 -10.60 -14.15 8.04
CA VAL A 142 -11.94 -13.57 7.90
C VAL A 142 -12.92 -14.54 7.26
N LEU A 143 -12.53 -15.23 6.19
CA LEU A 143 -13.41 -16.20 5.52
C LEU A 143 -13.77 -17.40 6.39
N THR A 144 -12.90 -17.73 7.34
CA THR A 144 -13.11 -18.83 8.31
C THR A 144 -13.80 -18.38 9.59
N LYS A 145 -14.06 -17.07 9.79
CA LYS A 145 -14.81 -16.60 10.96
C LYS A 145 -16.21 -17.20 10.99
N PRO A 146 -16.72 -17.68 12.13
CA PRO A 146 -18.09 -18.21 12.25
C PRO A 146 -19.14 -17.27 11.68
N LYS A 147 -18.95 -15.95 11.89
CA LYS A 147 -19.84 -14.88 11.42
C LYS A 147 -19.88 -14.75 9.89
N VAL A 148 -18.80 -15.13 9.20
CA VAL A 148 -18.71 -15.15 7.74
C VAL A 148 -19.03 -16.54 7.18
N VAL A 149 -18.63 -17.61 7.89
CA VAL A 149 -18.90 -19.02 7.55
C VAL A 149 -20.39 -19.32 7.57
N GLN A 150 -21.18 -18.73 8.48
CA GLN A 150 -22.65 -18.84 8.44
C GLN A 150 -23.26 -18.29 7.13
N PHE A 151 -22.55 -17.37 6.45
CA PHE A 151 -22.92 -16.87 5.14
C PHE A 151 -22.56 -17.83 3.99
N LEU A 152 -21.86 -18.95 4.22
CA LEU A 152 -21.65 -20.00 3.22
C LEU A 152 -22.94 -20.70 2.80
N SER A 153 -24.02 -20.55 3.58
CA SER A 153 -25.39 -20.87 3.16
C SER A 153 -25.77 -20.10 1.87
N ASN A 154 -25.03 -19.03 1.54
CA ASN A 154 -25.14 -18.33 0.26
C ASN A 154 -24.23 -19.00 -0.79
N PRO A 155 -24.79 -19.55 -1.88
CA PRO A 155 -24.03 -20.23 -2.94
C PRO A 155 -22.97 -19.33 -3.59
N ILE A 156 -23.14 -18.01 -3.49
CA ILE A 156 -22.23 -17.01 -4.04
C ILE A 156 -20.97 -16.90 -3.18
N LEU A 157 -21.11 -16.87 -1.85
CA LEU A 157 -19.95 -16.79 -0.96
C LEU A 157 -19.19 -18.12 -0.96
N SER A 158 -19.90 -19.25 -0.97
CA SER A 158 -19.27 -20.56 -1.10
C SER A 158 -18.54 -20.74 -2.43
N ALA A 159 -19.00 -20.12 -3.52
CA ALA A 159 -18.26 -20.09 -4.78
C ALA A 159 -16.95 -19.27 -4.67
N ILE A 160 -16.96 -18.11 -4.01
CA ILE A 160 -15.73 -17.33 -3.74
C ILE A 160 -14.75 -18.20 -2.95
N VAL A 161 -15.20 -18.72 -1.80
CA VAL A 161 -14.37 -19.53 -0.92
C VAL A 161 -13.89 -20.79 -1.64
N GLY A 162 -14.76 -21.44 -2.42
CA GLY A 162 -14.43 -22.62 -3.21
C GLY A 162 -13.37 -22.35 -4.29
N ILE A 163 -13.47 -21.24 -5.02
CA ILE A 163 -12.44 -20.84 -6.00
C ILE A 163 -11.10 -20.56 -5.31
N MET A 164 -11.13 -19.95 -4.12
CA MET A 164 -9.91 -19.66 -3.37
C MET A 164 -9.29 -20.90 -2.74
N ALA A 165 -10.11 -21.76 -2.11
CA ALA A 165 -9.69 -23.03 -1.52
C ALA A 165 -9.16 -24.00 -2.59
N ALA A 166 -9.80 -24.09 -3.76
CA ALA A 166 -9.32 -24.90 -4.88
C ALA A 166 -7.91 -24.46 -5.36
N LYS A 167 -7.57 -23.18 -5.19
CA LYS A 167 -6.22 -22.68 -5.47
C LYS A 167 -5.22 -22.97 -4.36
N TRP A 168 -5.64 -23.12 -3.10
CA TRP A 168 -4.76 -23.58 -2.02
C TRP A 168 -4.46 -25.07 -2.09
N LEU A 169 -5.43 -25.87 -2.55
CA LEU A 169 -5.26 -27.32 -2.72
C LEU A 169 -4.27 -27.69 -3.85
N LYS A 170 -3.98 -26.75 -4.77
CA LYS A 170 -2.98 -26.92 -5.84
C LYS A 170 -1.60 -26.37 -5.44
N GLN A 171 -1.14 -26.65 -4.22
CA GLN A 171 0.28 -26.52 -3.85
C GLN A 171 1.03 -27.82 -4.06
#